data_AF-A0AA95KXM4-F1
#
_entry.id   AF-A0AA95KXM4-F1
#
_cell.length_a   1.000
_cell.length_b   1.000
_cell.length_c   1.000
_cell.angle_alpha   90.00
_cell.angle_beta   90.00
_cell.angle_gamma   90.00
#
_symmetry.space_group_name_H-M   'P 1'
#
loop_
_entity.id
_entity.type
_entity.pdbx_description
1 polymer ?
#
loop_
_entity_poly.entity_id
_entity_poly.type
_entity_poly.pdbx_seq_one_letter_code
_entity_poly.pdbx_strand_id
1 'polypeptide(L)'
;MKALLVVDYTKDFVDGKLPVGEPAILLESAICQITEQYVQQGDFVVMAVDLHEEGDTLHPESKLFPPHNIRGTEGRELYGKLADVYKRHQDRIYWMDKTRYSAFCGTDLEQKLRERGINEVAIVGVCTDICVLHTAVDAYNKGYGITIYEDGVASFNPEGHTWALGHFRATLGANVTSSR
;
A
#
# COMPACT_ATOMS: atom_id res chain seq x y z
N MET A 1 1.44 -17.43 -8.93
CA MET A 1 0.83 -16.25 -9.58
C MET A 1 0.98 -15.09 -8.63
N LYS A 2 1.25 -13.88 -9.13
CA LYS A 2 1.63 -12.74 -8.31
C LYS A 2 0.55 -11.67 -8.33
N ALA A 3 0.50 -10.88 -7.27
CA ALA A 3 -0.21 -9.61 -7.24
C ALA A 3 0.66 -8.50 -6.67
N LEU A 4 0.42 -7.27 -7.10
CA LEU A 4 0.99 -6.07 -6.48
C LEU A 4 -0.09 -5.36 -5.66
N LEU A 5 0.24 -5.06 -4.41
CA LEU A 5 -0.54 -4.21 -3.52
C LEU A 5 0.18 -2.86 -3.41
N VAL A 6 -0.42 -1.82 -3.99
CA VAL A 6 0.02 -0.44 -3.83
C VAL A 6 -0.77 0.17 -2.68
N VAL A 7 -0.11 0.33 -1.53
CA VAL A 7 -0.76 0.68 -0.26
C VAL A 7 -0.60 2.18 -0.01
N ASP A 8 -1.73 2.90 0.00
CA ASP A 8 -1.84 4.26 0.54
C ASP A 8 -0.92 5.34 -0.06
N TYR A 9 -0.40 5.16 -1.27
CA TYR A 9 0.43 6.16 -1.95
C TYR A 9 -0.40 7.34 -2.52
N THR A 10 -1.00 8.10 -1.60
CA THR A 10 -1.96 9.18 -1.82
C THR A 10 -1.38 10.54 -1.44
N LYS A 11 -1.97 11.63 -1.92
CA LYS A 11 -1.50 13.00 -1.58
C LYS A 11 -1.43 13.22 -0.07
N ASP A 12 -2.47 12.85 0.68
CA ASP A 12 -2.49 13.09 2.13
C ASP A 12 -1.36 12.39 2.88
N PHE A 13 -0.95 11.20 2.43
CA PHE A 13 0.16 10.46 3.04
C PHE A 13 1.53 10.83 2.47
N VAL A 14 1.63 11.46 1.31
CA VAL A 14 2.93 11.87 0.76
C VAL A 14 3.30 13.28 1.23
N ASP A 15 2.49 14.28 0.92
CA ASP A 15 2.77 15.70 1.19
C ASP A 15 1.56 16.52 1.69
N GLY A 16 0.43 15.87 1.97
CA GLY A 16 -0.81 16.50 2.42
C GLY A 16 -1.03 16.48 3.94
N LYS A 17 -2.22 16.04 4.39
CA LYS A 17 -2.67 16.23 5.78
C LYS A 17 -2.01 15.32 6.82
N LEU A 18 -1.46 14.17 6.41
CA LEU A 18 -0.77 13.23 7.31
C LEU A 18 0.51 12.71 6.62
N PRO A 19 1.47 13.59 6.31
CA PRO A 19 2.50 13.27 5.35
C PRO A 19 3.61 12.41 5.97
N VAL A 20 4.09 11.46 5.17
CA VAL A 20 5.40 10.84 5.34
C VAL A 20 6.51 11.83 4.98
N GLY A 21 6.25 12.72 4.03
CA GLY A 21 7.19 13.74 3.56
C GLY A 21 8.20 13.20 2.55
N GLU A 22 9.40 13.80 2.56
CA GLU A 22 10.47 13.53 1.60
C GLU A 22 10.73 12.03 1.33
N PRO A 23 10.76 11.12 2.33
CA PRO A 23 10.97 9.69 2.07
C PRO A 23 9.92 9.09 1.13
N ALA A 24 8.66 9.51 1.22
CA ALA A 24 7.60 9.03 0.33
C ALA A 24 7.69 9.69 -1.04
N ILE A 25 8.03 10.98 -1.13
CA ILE A 25 8.22 11.69 -2.41
C ILE A 25 9.28 10.97 -3.27
N LEU A 26 10.37 10.53 -2.65
CA LEU A 26 11.47 9.84 -3.33
C LEU A 26 11.08 8.45 -3.89
N LEU A 27 9.98 7.85 -3.43
CA LEU A 27 9.49 6.56 -3.94
C LEU A 27 8.83 6.67 -5.32
N GLU A 28 8.42 7.87 -5.76
CA GLU A 28 7.48 8.04 -6.88
C GLU A 28 7.90 7.27 -8.12
N SER A 29 9.18 7.40 -8.49
CA SER A 29 9.72 6.74 -9.69
C SER A 29 9.70 5.22 -9.58
N ALA A 30 10.09 4.66 -8.42
CA ALA A 30 10.13 3.22 -8.20
C ALA A 30 8.71 2.62 -8.16
N ILE A 31 7.79 3.24 -7.41
CA ILE A 31 6.40 2.77 -7.32
C ILE A 31 5.73 2.81 -8.70
N CYS A 32 5.95 3.87 -9.50
CA CYS A 32 5.42 3.94 -10.87
C CYS A 32 5.97 2.81 -11.74
N GLN A 33 7.29 2.59 -11.71
CA GLN A 33 7.94 1.55 -12.51
C GLN A 33 7.47 0.14 -12.13
N ILE A 34 7.42 -0.17 -10.83
CA ILE A 34 6.94 -1.45 -10.33
C ILE A 34 5.48 -1.66 -10.74
N THR A 35 4.64 -0.63 -10.57
CA THR A 35 3.21 -0.70 -10.93
C THR A 35 3.02 -0.97 -12.42
N GLU A 36 3.72 -0.22 -13.29
CA GLU A 36 3.66 -0.47 -14.74
C GLU A 36 4.12 -1.87 -15.10
N GLN A 37 5.20 -2.36 -14.49
CA GLN A 37 5.72 -3.69 -14.75
C GLN A 37 4.68 -4.78 -14.45
N TYR A 38 4.04 -4.75 -13.28
CA TYR A 38 3.03 -5.75 -12.91
C TYR A 38 1.82 -5.69 -13.84
N VAL A 39 1.37 -4.49 -14.21
CA VAL A 39 0.29 -4.34 -15.19
C VAL A 39 0.70 -4.94 -16.55
N GLN A 40 1.90 -4.64 -17.04
CA GLN A 40 2.38 -5.13 -18.34
C GLN A 40 2.54 -6.66 -18.36
N GLN A 41 2.92 -7.26 -17.22
CA GLN A 41 3.02 -8.71 -17.06
C GLN A 41 1.67 -9.42 -16.96
N GLY A 42 0.58 -8.66 -16.79
CA GLY A 42 -0.76 -9.22 -16.62
C GLY A 42 -1.04 -9.73 -15.22
N ASP A 43 -0.20 -9.37 -14.25
CA ASP A 43 -0.44 -9.66 -12.84
C ASP A 43 -1.59 -8.80 -12.29
N PHE A 44 -2.17 -9.26 -11.20
CA PHE A 44 -3.26 -8.54 -10.54
C PHE A 44 -2.71 -7.38 -9.72
N VAL A 45 -3.15 -6.16 -10.02
CA VAL A 45 -2.70 -4.95 -9.31
C VAL A 45 -3.85 -4.35 -8.53
N VAL A 46 -3.61 -4.05 -7.26
CA VAL A 46 -4.58 -3.46 -6.35
C VAL A 46 -4.05 -2.13 -5.82
N MET A 47 -4.84 -1.07 -6.00
CA MET A 47 -4.69 0.18 -5.26
C MET A 47 -5.47 0.03 -3.96
N ALA A 48 -4.79 -0.29 -2.86
CA ALA A 48 -5.38 -0.42 -1.54
C ALA A 48 -5.30 0.93 -0.84
N VAL A 49 -6.40 1.69 -0.87
CA VAL A 49 -6.41 3.11 -0.54
C VAL A 49 -7.31 3.38 0.65
N ASP A 50 -6.74 4.02 1.66
CA ASP A 50 -7.43 4.41 2.86
C ASP A 50 -8.65 5.30 2.58
N LEU A 51 -9.68 5.10 3.38
CA LEU A 51 -10.96 5.78 3.28
C LEU A 51 -11.44 6.12 4.68
N HIS A 52 -11.62 7.41 4.90
CA HIS A 52 -12.33 7.92 6.06
C HIS A 52 -13.54 8.75 5.65
N GLU A 53 -14.56 8.73 6.51
CA GLU A 53 -15.73 9.59 6.38
C GLU A 53 -15.56 10.79 7.31
N GLU A 54 -15.88 11.99 6.82
CA GLU A 54 -15.80 13.19 7.63
C GLU A 54 -16.78 13.12 8.81
N GLY A 55 -16.27 13.32 10.03
CA GLY A 55 -17.08 13.27 11.24
C GLY A 55 -17.38 11.86 11.80
N ASP A 56 -16.79 10.80 11.25
CA ASP A 56 -16.90 9.45 11.84
C ASP A 56 -16.08 9.34 13.14
N THR A 57 -16.75 9.64 14.26
CA THR A 57 -16.18 9.56 15.61
C THR A 57 -16.11 8.13 16.18
N LEU A 58 -16.71 7.15 15.51
CA LEU A 58 -16.65 5.74 15.92
C LEU A 58 -15.39 5.06 15.38
N HIS A 59 -14.81 5.60 14.30
CA HIS A 59 -13.56 5.12 13.77
C HIS A 59 -12.44 5.21 14.82
N PRO A 60 -11.66 4.15 15.08
CA PRO A 60 -10.62 4.19 16.10
C PRO A 60 -9.54 5.24 15.82
N GLU A 61 -9.24 5.50 14.55
CA GLU A 61 -8.21 6.44 14.12
C GLU A 61 -8.61 7.90 14.32
N SER A 62 -9.90 8.20 14.47
CA SER A 62 -10.42 9.57 14.71
C SER A 62 -9.84 10.23 15.98
N LYS A 63 -9.28 9.42 16.89
CA LYS A 63 -8.64 9.86 18.14
C LYS A 63 -7.11 9.87 18.07
N LEU A 64 -6.53 9.28 17.03
CA LEU A 64 -5.08 9.08 16.89
C LEU A 64 -4.47 10.05 15.89
N PHE A 65 -5.21 10.38 14.84
CA PHE A 65 -4.70 11.15 13.71
C PHE A 65 -5.65 12.29 13.33
N PRO A 66 -5.13 13.36 12.72
CA PRO A 66 -5.98 14.35 12.07
C PRO A 66 -6.79 13.70 10.93
N PRO A 67 -7.92 14.30 10.51
CA PRO A 67 -8.65 13.85 9.33
C PRO A 67 -7.75 13.81 8.10
N HIS A 68 -7.71 12.67 7.43
CA HIS A 68 -6.91 12.39 6.24
C HIS A 68 -7.66 11.40 5.35
N ASN A 69 -7.34 11.34 4.07
CA ASN A 69 -7.98 10.45 3.10
C ASN A 69 -9.51 10.42 3.20
N ILE A 70 -10.09 11.61 3.37
CA ILE A 70 -11.54 11.80 3.46
C ILE A 70 -12.19 11.57 2.09
N ARG A 71 -13.30 10.81 2.06
CA ARG A 71 -14.05 10.54 0.83
C ARG A 71 -14.31 11.81 0.01
N GLY A 72 -14.02 11.73 -1.29
CA GLY A 72 -14.32 12.82 -2.22
C GLY A 72 -13.38 14.03 -2.14
N THR A 73 -12.34 13.98 -1.30
CA THR A 73 -11.32 15.03 -1.24
C THR A 73 -10.12 14.68 -2.12
N GLU A 74 -9.41 15.71 -2.59
CA GLU A 74 -8.17 15.56 -3.36
C GLU A 74 -7.07 14.83 -2.57
N GLY A 75 -7.13 14.83 -1.23
CA GLY A 75 -6.19 14.11 -0.38
C GLY A 75 -6.10 12.62 -0.68
N ARG A 76 -7.20 12.00 -1.15
CA ARG A 76 -7.28 10.59 -1.55
C ARG A 76 -6.77 10.29 -2.95
N GLU A 77 -6.46 11.30 -3.75
CA GLU A 77 -5.90 11.07 -5.07
C GLU A 77 -4.52 10.43 -4.92
N LEU A 78 -4.18 9.51 -5.84
CA LEU A 78 -2.83 8.94 -5.90
C LEU A 78 -1.81 10.06 -6.12
N TYR A 79 -0.66 9.95 -5.45
CA TYR A 79 0.35 10.99 -5.52
C TYR A 79 1.09 10.99 -6.87
N GLY A 80 1.31 12.18 -7.42
CA GLY A 80 2.18 12.41 -8.58
C GLY A 80 1.84 11.54 -9.80
N LYS A 81 2.89 11.02 -10.44
CA LYS A 81 2.81 10.21 -11.67
C LYS A 81 2.08 8.88 -11.48
N LEU A 82 1.90 8.41 -10.25
CA LEU A 82 1.13 7.20 -10.00
C LEU A 82 -0.34 7.40 -10.41
N ALA A 83 -0.89 8.61 -10.26
CA ALA A 83 -2.22 8.93 -10.76
C ALA A 83 -2.32 8.75 -12.28
N ASP A 84 -1.28 9.16 -13.02
CA ASP A 84 -1.22 8.97 -14.47
C ASP A 84 -1.08 7.50 -14.86
N VAL A 85 -0.26 6.73 -14.13
CA VAL A 85 -0.14 5.27 -14.30
C VAL A 85 -1.49 4.59 -14.10
N TYR A 86 -2.19 4.93 -13.01
CA TYR A 86 -3.52 4.40 -12.71
C TYR A 86 -4.51 4.74 -13.83
N LYS A 87 -4.56 6.00 -14.27
CA LYS A 87 -5.45 6.44 -15.35
C LYS A 87 -5.21 5.71 -16.68
N ARG A 88 -3.95 5.41 -17.02
CA ARG A 88 -3.59 4.63 -18.23
C ARG A 88 -4.07 3.18 -18.17
N HIS A 89 -4.23 2.62 -16.98
CA HIS A 89 -4.48 1.19 -16.75
C HIS A 89 -5.69 0.92 -15.85
N GLN A 90 -6.62 1.86 -15.78
CA GLN A 90 -7.73 1.84 -14.83
C GLN A 90 -8.64 0.62 -15.01
N ASP A 91 -8.75 0.10 -16.22
CA ASP A 91 -9.48 -1.12 -16.56
C ASP A 91 -8.79 -2.42 -16.08
N ARG A 92 -7.50 -2.34 -15.74
CA ARG A 92 -6.66 -3.48 -15.33
C ARG A 92 -6.23 -3.41 -13.86
N ILE A 93 -6.44 -2.28 -13.20
CA ILE A 93 -6.08 -2.07 -11.80
C ILE A 93 -7.34 -2.05 -10.95
N TYR A 94 -7.38 -2.87 -9.91
CA TYR A 94 -8.48 -2.88 -8.96
C TYR A 94 -8.30 -1.77 -7.91
N TRP A 95 -9.24 -0.83 -7.85
CA TRP A 95 -9.32 0.15 -6.76
C TRP A 95 -10.08 -0.45 -5.58
N MET A 96 -9.49 -0.39 -4.39
CA MET A 96 -10.08 -0.94 -3.18
C MET A 96 -9.97 0.06 -2.03
N ASP A 97 -11.12 0.53 -1.57
CA ASP A 97 -11.21 1.32 -0.34
C ASP A 97 -10.94 0.41 0.87
N LYS A 98 -10.14 0.87 1.84
CA LYS A 98 -9.93 0.20 3.13
C LYS A 98 -10.13 1.18 4.28
N THR A 99 -10.51 0.66 5.45
CA THR A 99 -10.79 1.47 6.65
C THR A 99 -9.90 1.12 7.83
N ARG A 100 -8.83 0.35 7.61
CA ARG A 100 -7.84 -0.02 8.62
C ARG A 100 -6.49 -0.05 7.94
N TYR A 101 -5.42 -0.09 8.74
CA TYR A 101 -4.05 -0.15 8.20
C TYR A 101 -3.83 -1.33 7.25
N SER A 102 -4.29 -2.54 7.62
CA SER A 102 -4.16 -3.72 6.75
C SER A 102 -5.13 -3.64 5.58
N ALA A 103 -4.60 -3.84 4.36
CA ALA A 103 -5.41 -3.97 3.15
C ALA A 103 -6.35 -5.19 3.16
N PHE A 104 -6.17 -6.15 4.07
CA PHE A 104 -7.06 -7.31 4.22
C PHE A 104 -8.22 -7.08 5.22
N CYS A 105 -8.09 -6.11 6.13
CA CYS A 105 -9.02 -5.99 7.25
C CYS A 105 -10.33 -5.32 6.81
N GLY A 106 -11.40 -6.11 6.72
CA GLY A 106 -12.73 -5.62 6.33
C GLY A 106 -12.90 -5.37 4.82
N THR A 107 -11.97 -5.84 3.99
CA THR A 107 -12.01 -5.73 2.52
C THR A 107 -12.29 -7.09 1.86
N ASP A 108 -12.45 -7.10 0.53
CA ASP A 108 -12.60 -8.31 -0.28
C ASP A 108 -11.26 -8.81 -0.88
N LEU A 109 -10.12 -8.28 -0.43
CA LEU A 109 -8.80 -8.56 -1.02
C LEU A 109 -8.51 -10.06 -1.08
N GLU A 110 -8.68 -10.78 0.03
CA GLU A 110 -8.40 -12.22 0.08
C GLU A 110 -9.27 -13.00 -0.92
N GLN A 111 -10.55 -12.67 -1.04
CA GLN A 111 -11.46 -13.31 -1.99
C GLN A 111 -10.94 -13.10 -3.42
N LYS A 112 -10.60 -11.85 -3.80
CA LYS A 112 -10.09 -11.52 -5.14
C LYS A 112 -8.79 -12.25 -5.46
N LEU A 113 -7.88 -12.35 -4.48
CA LEU A 113 -6.62 -13.07 -4.64
C LEU A 113 -6.86 -14.58 -4.85
N ARG A 114 -7.73 -15.19 -4.04
CA ARG A 114 -8.04 -16.63 -4.13
C ARG A 114 -8.75 -17.01 -5.42
N GLU A 115 -9.70 -16.20 -5.88
CA GLU A 115 -10.40 -16.38 -7.17
C GLU A 115 -9.43 -16.48 -8.36
N ARG A 116 -8.27 -15.82 -8.25
CA ARG A 116 -7.24 -15.75 -9.29
C ARG A 116 -6.10 -16.76 -9.07
N GLY A 117 -6.16 -17.61 -8.04
CA GLY A 117 -5.09 -18.55 -7.72
C GLY A 117 -3.77 -17.87 -7.33
N ILE A 118 -3.82 -16.63 -6.82
CA ILE A 118 -2.63 -15.89 -6.38
C ILE A 118 -2.11 -16.50 -5.08
N ASN A 119 -0.80 -16.70 -5.01
CA ASN A 119 -0.10 -17.28 -3.88
C ASN A 119 1.11 -16.46 -3.41
N GLU A 120 1.43 -15.37 -4.09
CA GLU A 120 2.46 -14.40 -3.71
C GLU A 120 1.93 -12.97 -3.88
N VAL A 121 2.16 -12.11 -2.89
CA VAL A 121 1.86 -10.68 -2.94
C VAL A 121 3.14 -9.87 -2.82
N ALA A 122 3.33 -8.93 -3.73
CA ALA A 122 4.31 -7.86 -3.60
C ALA A 122 3.64 -6.63 -2.99
N ILE A 123 4.33 -5.93 -2.09
CA ILE A 123 3.77 -4.77 -1.39
C ILE A 123 4.70 -3.58 -1.56
N VAL A 124 4.12 -2.45 -1.96
CA VAL A 124 4.76 -1.12 -2.08
C VAL A 124 3.85 -0.06 -1.45
N GLY A 125 4.38 1.12 -1.16
CA GLY A 125 3.63 2.25 -0.60
C GLY A 125 4.02 2.61 0.83
N VAL A 126 3.08 3.15 1.60
CA VAL A 126 3.35 3.78 2.90
C VAL A 126 2.30 3.41 3.96
N CYS A 127 2.59 3.50 5.26
CA CYS A 127 3.94 3.54 5.83
C CYS A 127 4.51 2.12 5.97
N THR A 128 5.83 1.97 5.83
CA THR A 128 6.53 0.68 5.95
C THR A 128 6.19 -0.04 7.26
N ASP A 129 6.12 0.69 8.37
CA ASP A 129 5.91 0.19 9.72
C ASP A 129 4.44 0.28 10.20
N ILE A 130 3.49 0.63 9.33
CA ILE A 130 2.06 0.72 9.66
C ILE A 130 1.23 -0.07 8.64
N CYS A 131 0.75 0.57 7.55
CA CYS A 131 -0.16 -0.08 6.60
C CYS A 131 0.52 -1.21 5.82
N VAL A 132 1.77 -1.01 5.40
CA VAL A 132 2.57 -2.07 4.75
C VAL A 132 2.79 -3.21 5.73
N LEU A 133 3.18 -2.91 6.97
CA LEU A 133 3.41 -3.92 8.01
C LEU A 133 2.18 -4.74 8.33
N HIS A 134 1.06 -4.08 8.62
CA HIS A 134 -0.18 -4.76 8.97
C HIS A 134 -0.70 -5.60 7.80
N THR A 135 -0.54 -5.11 6.57
CA THR A 135 -0.86 -5.88 5.36
C THR A 135 0.05 -7.11 5.21
N ALA A 136 1.36 -6.97 5.46
CA ALA A 136 2.31 -8.07 5.38
C ALA A 136 2.06 -9.13 6.47
N VAL A 137 1.73 -8.72 7.70
CA VAL A 137 1.36 -9.64 8.79
C VAL A 137 0.10 -10.44 8.43
N ASP A 138 -0.92 -9.79 7.87
CA ASP A 138 -2.12 -10.50 7.42
C ASP A 138 -1.83 -11.42 6.22
N ALA A 139 -1.01 -10.99 5.26
CA ALA A 139 -0.58 -11.82 4.15
C ALA A 139 0.12 -13.10 4.64
N TYR A 140 1.01 -12.96 5.62
CA TYR A 140 1.73 -14.07 6.26
C TYR A 140 0.76 -15.05 6.93
N ASN A 141 -0.14 -14.54 7.78
CA ASN A 141 -1.12 -15.38 8.49
C ASN A 141 -2.09 -16.09 7.54
N LYS A 142 -2.33 -15.54 6.35
CA LYS A 142 -3.17 -16.13 5.31
C LYS A 142 -2.42 -17.08 4.37
N GLY A 143 -1.10 -17.20 4.54
CA GLY A 143 -0.25 -18.15 3.82
C GLY A 143 0.23 -17.69 2.45
N TYR A 144 0.26 -16.38 2.18
CA TYR A 144 0.84 -15.84 0.94
C TYR A 144 2.37 -15.75 1.06
N GLY A 145 3.08 -16.05 -0.02
CA GLY A 145 4.46 -15.58 -0.19
C GLY A 145 4.46 -14.04 -0.25
N ILE A 146 5.49 -13.40 0.32
CA ILE A 146 5.55 -11.95 0.42
C ILE A 146 6.84 -11.46 -0.22
N THR A 147 6.72 -10.48 -1.11
CA THR A 147 7.85 -9.68 -1.61
C THR A 147 7.66 -8.23 -1.16
N ILE A 148 8.70 -7.62 -0.60
CA ILE A 148 8.73 -6.20 -0.27
C ILE A 148 9.82 -5.56 -1.12
N TYR A 149 9.46 -4.54 -1.90
CA TYR A 149 10.45 -3.71 -2.59
C TYR A 149 10.92 -2.62 -1.61
N GLU A 150 12.15 -2.72 -1.11
CA GLU A 150 12.67 -1.79 -0.11
C GLU A 150 12.79 -0.36 -0.63
N ASP A 151 13.02 -0.19 -1.94
CA ASP A 151 12.97 1.08 -2.66
C ASP A 151 11.57 1.50 -3.11
N GLY A 152 10.55 0.68 -2.81
CA GLY A 152 9.14 0.95 -3.06
C GLY A 152 8.32 1.22 -1.79
N VAL A 153 8.95 1.31 -0.61
CA VAL A 153 8.27 1.58 0.66
C VAL A 153 8.99 2.65 1.48
N ALA A 154 8.25 3.45 2.25
CA ALA A 154 8.83 4.46 3.14
C ALA A 154 7.99 4.66 4.40
N SER A 155 8.59 5.28 5.42
CA SER A 155 7.92 5.74 6.64
C SER A 155 8.46 7.11 7.03
N PHE A 156 7.66 7.88 7.78
CA PHE A 156 8.11 9.11 8.44
C PHE A 156 9.09 8.82 9.60
N ASN A 157 9.11 7.57 10.09
CA ASN A 157 9.99 7.13 11.14
C ASN A 157 11.14 6.26 10.56
N PRO A 158 12.38 6.77 10.47
CA PRO A 158 13.50 6.02 9.91
C PRO A 158 13.83 4.73 10.70
N GLU A 159 13.71 4.78 12.02
CA GLU A 159 13.92 3.60 12.88
C GLU A 159 12.82 2.57 12.66
N GLY A 160 11.57 3.03 12.55
CA GLY A 160 10.40 2.21 12.23
C GLY A 160 10.54 1.53 10.86
N HIS A 161 10.94 2.28 9.83
CA HIS A 161 11.21 1.74 8.49
C HIS A 161 12.27 0.62 8.54
N THR A 162 13.41 0.88 9.16
CA THR A 162 14.52 -0.08 9.27
C THR A 162 14.09 -1.32 10.04
N TRP A 163 13.39 -1.14 11.16
CA TRP A 163 12.86 -2.24 11.96
C TRP A 163 11.86 -3.08 11.16
N ALA A 164 10.93 -2.45 10.43
CA ALA A 164 9.91 -3.14 9.66
C ALA A 164 10.52 -3.98 8.53
N LEU A 165 11.51 -3.46 7.79
CA LEU A 165 12.25 -4.25 6.80
C LEU A 165 12.93 -5.48 7.42
N GLY A 166 13.54 -5.32 8.60
CA GLY A 166 14.09 -6.42 9.37
C GLY A 166 13.04 -7.44 9.79
N HIS A 167 11.87 -6.97 10.25
CA HIS A 167 10.74 -7.81 10.63
C HIS A 167 10.19 -8.62 9.44
N PHE A 168 10.03 -7.99 8.28
CA PHE A 168 9.61 -8.66 7.05
C PHE A 168 10.54 -9.82 6.69
N ARG A 169 11.85 -9.56 6.67
CA ARG A 169 12.84 -10.56 6.29
C ARG A 169 12.98 -11.67 7.34
N ALA A 170 13.15 -11.32 8.60
CA ALA A 170 13.57 -12.26 9.65
C ALA A 170 12.39 -12.95 10.36
N THR A 171 11.21 -12.31 10.40
CA THR A 171 10.04 -12.86 11.12
C THR A 171 8.97 -13.39 10.17
N LEU A 172 8.63 -12.62 9.13
CA LEU A 172 7.59 -13.04 8.16
C LEU A 172 8.15 -13.92 7.03
N GLY A 173 9.48 -14.03 6.91
CA GLY A 173 10.13 -14.77 5.83
C GLY A 173 9.92 -14.16 4.45
N ALA A 174 9.63 -12.86 4.39
CA ALA A 174 9.41 -12.14 3.15
C ALA A 174 10.73 -11.96 2.36
N ASN A 175 10.63 -11.99 1.04
CA ASN A 175 11.70 -11.58 0.14
C ASN A 175 11.78 -10.04 0.12
N VAL A 176 12.71 -9.47 0.88
CA VAL A 176 12.97 -8.01 0.88
C VAL A 176 14.09 -7.72 -0.12
N THR A 177 13.74 -7.06 -1.22
CA THR A 177 14.61 -6.85 -2.39
C THR A 177 14.47 -5.43 -2.96
N SER A 178 15.33 -5.06 -3.90
CA SER A 178 15.21 -3.81 -4.66
C SER A 178 14.53 -4.06 -6.02
N SER A 179 13.87 -3.05 -6.57
CA SER A 179 13.31 -3.10 -7.93
C SER A 179 14.35 -2.98 -9.05
N ARG A 180 15.59 -2.61 -8.72
CA ARG A 180 16.70 -2.40 -9.66
C ARG A 180 17.63 -3.58 -9.77
#